data_AF-Q0GN00-F1
#
_entry.id   AF-Q0GN00-F1
#
_cell.length_a   1.000
_cell.length_b   1.000
_cell.length_c   1.000
_cell.angle_alpha   90.00
_cell.angle_beta   90.00
_cell.angle_gamma   90.00
#
_symmetry.space_group_name_H-M   'P 1'
#
loop_
_entity.id
_entity.type
_entity.pdbx_description
1 polymer ?
#
loop_
_entity_poly.entity_id
_entity_poly.type
_entity_poly.pdbx_seq_one_letter_code
_entity_poly.pdbx_strand_id
1 'polypeptide(L)'
;MGITGMVYVVTMVFLLIVLILSSSTVGYDYFQFTQQYQLAVCNSNRTPCKDPPDKLFTVHGLWPSSMAGPDPSNCPIRNIRKREKLLEPQLAIIWPNV
;
A
#
# COMPACT_ATOMS: atom_id res chain seq x y z
N MET A 1 -10.32 42.59 23.16
CA MET A 1 -11.22 41.45 23.40
C MET A 1 -11.27 41.18 24.90
N GLY A 2 -12.46 41.06 25.50
CA GLY A 2 -12.59 40.71 26.91
C GLY A 2 -12.13 39.27 27.19
N ILE A 3 -11.98 38.93 28.47
CA ILE A 3 -11.52 37.61 28.96
C ILE A 3 -12.31 36.48 28.28
N THR A 4 -13.63 36.61 28.19
CA THR A 4 -14.51 35.65 27.50
C THR A 4 -14.13 35.46 26.03
N GLY A 5 -13.85 36.55 25.31
CA GLY A 5 -13.43 36.49 23.91
C GLY A 5 -12.07 35.83 23.71
N MET A 6 -11.13 36.04 24.64
CA MET A 6 -9.85 35.31 24.61
C MET A 6 -10.04 33.82 24.89
N VAL A 7 -10.89 33.43 25.84
CA VAL A 7 -11.19 32.02 26.14
C VAL A 7 -11.80 31.30 24.93
N TYR A 8 -12.74 31.93 24.23
CA TYR A 8 -13.34 31.37 23.01
C TYR A 8 -12.32 31.16 21.89
N VAL A 9 -11.42 32.13 21.67
CA VAL A 9 -10.39 31.98 20.63
C VAL A 9 -9.42 30.87 20.97
N VAL A 10 -8.96 30.79 22.23
CA VAL A 10 -8.04 29.72 22.67
C VAL A 10 -8.70 28.34 22.55
N THR A 11 -9.97 28.20 22.95
CA THR A 11 -10.69 26.93 22.82
C THR A 11 -10.94 26.53 21.37
N MET A 12 -11.29 27.48 20.50
CA MET A 12 -11.45 27.20 19.06
C MET A 12 -10.14 26.77 18.40
N VAL A 13 -9.02 27.44 18.70
CA VAL A 13 -7.70 27.07 18.19
C VAL A 13 -7.29 25.69 18.70
N PHE A 14 -7.52 25.41 19.98
CA PHE A 14 -7.23 24.09 20.56
C PHE A 14 -8.04 22.97 19.90
N LEU A 15 -9.34 23.19 19.66
CA LEU A 15 -10.20 22.22 18.98
C LEU A 15 -9.76 21.98 17.53
N LEU A 16 -9.34 23.02 16.80
CA LEU A 16 -8.79 22.89 15.45
C LEU A 16 -7.50 22.07 15.44
N ILE A 17 -6.60 22.31 16.39
CA ILE A 17 -5.35 21.54 16.51
C ILE A 17 -5.65 20.06 16.80
N VAL A 18 -6.58 19.77 17.72
CA VAL A 18 -7.01 18.40 18.01
C VAL A 18 -7.59 17.73 16.75
N LEU A 19 -8.44 18.42 16.00
CA LEU A 19 -9.02 17.89 14.75
C LEU A 19 -7.95 17.55 13.70
N ILE A 20 -6.96 18.41 13.51
CA ILE A 20 -5.86 18.19 12.56
C ILE A 20 -5.00 16.99 12.98
N LEU A 21 -4.68 16.89 14.27
CA LEU A 21 -3.87 15.78 14.81
C LEU A 21 -4.63 14.46 14.90
N SER A 22 -5.97 14.49 14.88
CA SER A 22 -6.84 13.30 14.91
C SER A 22 -7.06 12.68 13.54
N SER A 23 -6.64 13.34 12.45
CA SER A 23 -6.72 12.76 11.12
C SER A 23 -5.84 11.52 11.10
N SER A 24 -6.45 10.34 10.92
CA SER A 24 -5.72 9.10 10.73
C SER A 24 -4.78 9.30 9.55
N THR A 25 -3.47 9.35 9.81
CA THR A 25 -2.48 9.30 8.74
C THR A 25 -2.68 7.97 8.04
N VAL A 26 -3.11 8.05 6.78
CA VAL A 26 -3.00 6.90 5.89
C VAL A 26 -1.51 6.56 5.90
N GLY A 27 -1.14 5.34 6.28
CA GLY A 27 0.27 4.98 6.52
C GLY A 27 1.13 4.95 5.24
N TYR A 28 0.64 5.52 4.14
CA TYR A 28 1.22 5.61 2.81
C TYR A 28 0.60 6.81 2.08
N ASP A 29 1.27 7.30 1.04
CA ASP A 29 0.86 8.47 0.24
C ASP A 29 0.29 8.08 -1.13
N TYR A 30 0.81 7.01 -1.76
CA TYR A 30 0.35 6.53 -3.07
C TYR A 30 0.52 5.01 -3.20
N PHE A 31 0.07 4.45 -4.33
CA PHE A 31 0.30 3.04 -4.68
C PHE A 31 1.25 2.92 -5.88
N GLN A 32 2.22 2.02 -5.76
CA GLN A 32 2.97 1.50 -6.91
C GLN A 32 2.30 0.21 -7.39
N PHE A 33 1.80 0.21 -8.62
CA PHE A 33 1.35 -1.00 -9.30
C PHE A 33 2.43 -1.48 -10.27
N THR A 34 3.23 -2.43 -9.79
CA THR A 34 4.43 -2.91 -10.49
C THR A 34 4.11 -4.18 -11.24
N GLN A 35 4.55 -4.23 -12.50
CA GLN A 35 4.47 -5.41 -13.36
C GLN A 35 5.87 -5.93 -13.67
N GLN A 36 5.97 -7.22 -13.95
CA GLN A 36 7.20 -7.91 -14.31
C GLN A 36 7.04 -8.63 -15.64
N TYR A 37 8.04 -8.55 -16.50
CA TYR A 37 8.08 -9.30 -17.75
C TYR A 37 8.65 -10.70 -17.47
N GLN A 38 7.82 -11.74 -17.58
CA GLN A 38 8.18 -13.07 -17.05
C GLN A 38 9.47 -13.62 -17.64
N LEU A 39 9.65 -13.51 -18.97
CA LEU A 39 10.86 -13.99 -19.64
C LEU A 39 12.14 -13.32 -19.11
N ALA A 40 12.09 -12.02 -18.79
CA ALA A 40 13.24 -11.33 -18.22
C ALA A 40 13.51 -11.78 -16.77
N VAL A 41 12.46 -11.96 -15.96
CA VAL A 41 12.59 -12.43 -14.58
C VAL A 41 13.23 -13.82 -14.55
N CYS A 42 12.72 -14.76 -15.35
CA CYS A 42 13.25 -16.12 -15.42
C CYS A 42 14.69 -16.20 -15.91
N ASN A 43 15.14 -15.24 -16.73
CA ASN A 43 16.51 -15.17 -17.21
C ASN A 43 17.45 -14.38 -16.28
N SER A 44 16.91 -13.63 -15.33
CA SER A 44 17.70 -12.82 -14.37
C SER A 44 18.12 -13.58 -13.11
N ASN A 45 17.37 -14.62 -12.74
CA ASN A 45 17.59 -15.37 -11.50
C ASN A 45 18.60 -16.51 -11.68
N ARG A 46 19.40 -16.78 -10.64
CA ARG A 46 20.26 -17.99 -10.59
C ARG A 46 19.45 -19.28 -10.56
N THR A 47 18.26 -19.23 -9.98
CA THR A 47 17.32 -20.34 -9.94
C THR A 47 16.41 -20.24 -11.16
N PRO A 48 16.39 -21.24 -12.05
CA PRO A 48 15.48 -21.27 -13.18
C PRO A 48 14.02 -21.32 -12.72
N CYS A 49 13.15 -20.66 -13.47
CA CYS A 49 11.71 -20.87 -13.35
C CYS A 49 11.37 -22.34 -13.61
N LYS A 50 10.43 -22.90 -12.84
CA LYS A 50 9.99 -24.29 -13.02
C LYS A 50 9.12 -24.46 -14.26
N ASP A 51 8.25 -23.48 -14.48
CA ASP A 51 7.33 -23.45 -15.62
C ASP A 51 7.89 -22.53 -16.72
N PRO A 52 7.61 -22.81 -18.01
CA PRO A 52 8.02 -21.96 -19.10
C PRO A 52 7.39 -20.56 -18.96
N PRO A 53 8.18 -19.46 -19.02
CA PRO A 53 7.62 -18.12 -18.93
C PRO A 53 6.90 -17.71 -20.22
N ASP A 54 5.78 -17.02 -20.05
CA ASP A 54 5.12 -16.33 -21.14
C ASP A 54 5.87 -15.04 -21.50
N LYS A 55 5.65 -14.55 -22.72
CA LYS A 55 6.16 -13.24 -23.18
C LYS A 55 5.18 -12.12 -22.84
N LEU A 56 4.81 -12.02 -21.57
CA LEU A 56 3.80 -11.08 -21.07
C LEU A 56 4.29 -10.37 -19.81
N PHE A 57 3.69 -9.21 -19.54
CA PHE A 57 3.79 -8.56 -18.24
C PHE A 57 2.69 -9.11 -17.33
N THR A 58 3.09 -9.54 -16.14
CA THR A 58 2.17 -9.92 -15.07
C THR A 58 2.43 -9.10 -13.82
N VAL A 59 1.50 -9.09 -12.88
CA VAL A 59 1.64 -8.34 -11.64
C VAL A 59 2.84 -8.86 -10.85
N HIS A 60 3.70 -7.95 -10.44
CA HIS A 60 4.75 -8.18 -9.44
C HIS A 60 4.22 -7.84 -8.05
N GLY A 61 3.60 -6.66 -7.94
CA GLY A 61 3.21 -6.09 -6.65
C GLY A 61 2.25 -4.92 -6.76
N LEU A 62 1.43 -4.77 -5.72
CA LEU A 62 0.71 -3.53 -5.43
C LEU A 62 1.20 -3.04 -4.06
N TRP A 63 1.95 -1.95 -4.03
CA TRP A 63 2.67 -1.50 -2.84
C TRP A 63 2.16 -0.14 -2.37
N PRO A 64 1.70 -0.02 -1.12
CA PRO A 64 1.53 1.29 -0.50
C PRO A 64 2.92 1.93 -0.31
N SER A 65 3.08 3.17 -0.75
CA SER A 65 4.37 3.84 -0.83
C SER A 65 4.34 5.26 -0.31
N SER A 66 5.50 5.74 0.13
CA SER A 66 5.68 7.08 0.71
C SER A 66 6.30 8.02 -0.32
N MET A 67 5.82 9.26 -0.41
CA MET A 67 6.43 10.31 -1.26
C MET A 67 7.81 10.71 -0.76
N ALA A 68 8.01 10.62 0.57
CA ALA A 68 9.27 10.91 1.22
C ALA A 68 9.61 9.82 2.24
N GLY A 69 10.88 9.42 2.28
CA GLY A 69 11.34 8.35 3.15
C GLY A 69 10.97 6.94 2.64
N PRO A 70 11.17 5.90 3.47
CA PRO A 70 10.93 4.53 3.07
C PRO A 70 9.44 4.19 2.99
N ASP A 71 9.12 3.21 2.15
CA ASP A 71 7.78 2.66 2.04
C ASP A 71 7.39 1.88 3.31
N PRO A 72 6.12 1.95 3.73
CA PRO A 72 5.63 1.15 4.84
C PRO A 72 5.73 -0.34 4.52
N SER A 73 6.11 -1.14 5.51
CA SER A 73 6.15 -2.60 5.38
C SER A 73 5.71 -3.27 6.68
N ASN A 74 5.19 -4.49 6.58
CA ASN A 74 4.80 -5.32 7.73
C ASN A 74 3.82 -4.61 8.70
N CYS A 75 2.87 -3.85 8.16
CA CYS A 75 1.91 -3.10 8.97
C CYS A 75 1.07 -4.02 9.89
N PRO A 76 0.69 -3.57 11.09
CA PRO A 76 -0.17 -4.35 11.99
C PRO A 76 -1.48 -4.78 11.32
N ILE A 77 -1.71 -6.10 11.26
CA ILE A 77 -2.91 -6.68 10.65
C ILE A 77 -4.06 -6.57 11.64
N ARG A 78 -5.12 -5.86 11.25
CA ARG A 78 -6.34 -5.76 12.07
C ARG A 78 -7.27 -6.96 11.92
N ASN A 79 -7.31 -7.57 10.73
CA ASN A 79 -8.21 -8.68 10.41
C ASN A 79 -7.53 -9.63 9.41
N ILE A 80 -7.49 -10.93 9.72
CA ILE A 80 -7.08 -11.97 8.77
C ILE A 80 -8.32 -12.44 8.02
N ARG A 81 -8.36 -12.24 6.70
CA ARG A 81 -9.41 -12.79 5.83
C ARG A 81 -8.90 -14.01 5.10
N LYS A 82 -9.76 -15.01 4.90
CA LYS A 82 -9.47 -16.11 3.97
C LYS A 82 -9.46 -15.54 2.55
N ARG A 83 -8.54 -16.04 1.72
CA ARG A 83 -8.54 -15.72 0.28
C ARG A 83 -9.89 -16.14 -0.31
N GLU A 84 -10.46 -15.25 -1.11
CA GLU A 84 -11.67 -15.56 -1.84
C GLU A 84 -11.34 -16.54 -2.96
N LYS A 85 -11.87 -17.78 -2.86
CA LYS A 85 -11.56 -18.86 -3.81
C LYS A 85 -11.89 -18.48 -5.26
N LEU A 86 -12.86 -17.60 -5.46
CA LEU A 86 -13.24 -17.10 -6.78
C LEU A 86 -12.10 -16.35 -7.49
N LEU A 87 -11.19 -15.74 -6.73
CA LEU A 87 -10.07 -14.97 -7.28
C LEU A 87 -8.85 -15.83 -7.63
N GLU A 88 -8.75 -17.06 -7.11
CA GLU A 88 -7.58 -17.92 -7.31
C GLU A 88 -7.27 -18.20 -8.79
N PRO A 89 -8.26 -18.53 -9.66
CA PRO A 89 -7.99 -18.76 -11.08
C PRO A 89 -7.50 -17.50 -11.79
N GLN A 90 -8.01 -16.33 -11.42
CA GLN A 90 -7.60 -15.07 -12.01
C GLN A 90 -6.17 -14.71 -11.58
N LEU A 91 -5.85 -14.88 -10.30
CA LEU A 91 -4.50 -14.64 -9.76
C LEU A 91 -3.46 -15.56 -10.38
N ALA A 92 -3.79 -16.82 -10.67
CA ALA A 92 -2.88 -17.73 -11.36
C ALA A 92 -2.48 -17.24 -12.77
N ILE A 93 -3.33 -16.44 -13.42
CA ILE A 93 -3.08 -15.88 -14.76
C ILE A 93 -2.39 -14.52 -14.66
N ILE A 94 -2.93 -13.61 -13.84
CA ILE A 94 -2.47 -12.21 -13.82
C ILE A 94 -1.33 -11.94 -12.83
N TRP A 95 -1.18 -12.77 -11.80
CA TRP A 95 -0.17 -12.64 -10.74
C TRP A 95 0.48 -13.99 -10.38
N PRO A 96 1.07 -14.70 -11.37
CA PRO A 96 1.75 -15.95 -11.13
C PRO A 96 3.03 -15.73 -10.33
N ASN A 97 3.44 -16.79 -9.62
CA ASN A 97 4.78 -16.89 -9.07
C ASN A 97 5.71 -17.46 -10.16
N VAL A 98 6.47 -16.59 -10.82
CA VAL A 98 7.44 -16.97 -11.84
C VAL A 98 8.85 -17.03 -11.27
#